data_AF-X1IR90-F1
#
_entry.id   AF-X1IR90-F1
#
_cell.length_a   1.000
_cell.length_b   1.000
_cell.length_c   1.000
_cell.angle_alpha   90.00
_cell.angle_beta   90.00
_cell.angle_gamma   90.00
#
_symmetry.space_group_name_H-M   'P 1'
#
loop_
_entity.id
_entity.type
_entity.pdbx_description
1 polymer ?
#
loop_
_entity_poly.entity_id
_entity_poly.type
_entity_poly.pdbx_seq_one_letter_code
_entity_poly.pdbx_strand_id
1 'polypeptide(L)'
;MSLSIAASGKGGVGKTTLCALLVRYFIEMGKKPVLAVDGDPNSSLGALLGMEPERKIGDLREEVNDPANIPSGVPKTRMLETWLNEIIQEGRGFDLLTMGRG
;
A
#
# COMPACT_ATOMS: atom_id res chain seq x y z
N MET A 1 -0.40 17.25 -12.11
CA MET A 1 -1.73 17.07 -11.50
C MET A 1 -1.95 15.57 -11.32
N SER A 2 -2.22 15.09 -10.11
CA SER A 2 -2.43 13.66 -9.84
C SER A 2 -3.91 13.32 -9.91
N LEU A 3 -4.25 12.17 -10.48
CA LEU A 3 -5.60 11.60 -10.42
C LEU A 3 -5.64 10.62 -9.25
N SER A 4 -6.54 10.85 -8.29
CA SER A 4 -6.77 9.94 -7.16
C SER A 4 -8.12 9.26 -7.31
N ILE A 5 -8.14 7.93 -7.19
CA ILE A 5 -9.36 7.11 -7.32
C ILE A 5 -9.50 6.29 -6.04
N ALA A 6 -10.65 6.41 -5.37
CA ALA A 6 -11.00 5.62 -4.20
C ALA A 6 -12.24 4.76 -4.50
N ALA A 7 -12.14 3.45 -4.30
CA ALA A 7 -13.26 2.52 -4.47
C ALA A 7 -13.86 2.15 -3.10
N SER A 8 -15.14 2.43 -2.90
CA SER A 8 -15.89 2.09 -1.69
C SER A 8 -17.21 1.38 -2.03
N GLY A 9 -17.79 0.66 -1.08
CA GLY A 9 -19.00 -0.15 -1.27
C GLY A 9 -19.02 -1.42 -0.41
N LYS A 10 -20.15 -2.15 -0.45
CA LYS A 10 -20.37 -3.37 0.37
C LYS A 10 -19.27 -4.44 0.14
N GLY A 11 -19.04 -5.30 1.13
CA GLY A 11 -18.15 -6.45 0.98
C GLY A 11 -18.59 -7.35 -0.18
N GLY A 12 -17.64 -7.84 -0.97
CA GLY A 12 -17.91 -8.78 -2.07
C GLY A 12 -18.43 -8.19 -3.39
N VAL A 13 -18.63 -6.88 -3.52
CA VAL A 13 -19.12 -6.26 -4.77
C VAL A 13 -18.06 -6.12 -5.89
N GLY A 14 -16.86 -6.70 -5.70
CA GLY A 14 -15.80 -6.69 -6.72
C GLY A 14 -14.88 -5.46 -6.73
N LYS A 15 -14.85 -4.65 -5.66
CA LYS A 15 -14.02 -3.43 -5.58
C LYS A 15 -12.55 -3.69 -5.87
N THR A 16 -11.95 -4.66 -5.19
CA THR A 16 -10.54 -5.01 -5.35
C THR A 16 -10.25 -5.48 -6.78
N THR A 17 -11.15 -6.27 -7.35
CA THR A 17 -11.07 -6.73 -8.75
C THR A 17 -11.08 -5.54 -9.72
N LEU A 18 -12.01 -4.60 -9.53
CA LEU A 18 -12.07 -3.38 -10.34
C LEU A 18 -10.79 -2.55 -10.21
N CYS A 19 -10.29 -2.35 -9.00
CA CYS A 19 -9.03 -1.65 -8.76
C CYS A 19 -7.85 -2.32 -9.47
N ALA A 20 -7.73 -3.65 -9.40
CA ALA A 20 -6.68 -4.39 -10.08
C ALA A 20 -6.75 -4.21 -11.61
N LEU A 21 -7.96 -4.24 -12.18
CA LEU A 21 -8.19 -3.99 -13.61
C LEU A 21 -7.83 -2.55 -14.00
N LEU A 22 -8.20 -1.56 -13.18
CA LEU A 22 -7.86 -0.15 -13.43
C LEU A 22 -6.34 0.08 -13.41
N VAL A 23 -5.62 -0.51 -12.45
CA VAL A 23 -4.16 -0.42 -12.38
C VAL A 23 -3.54 -0.99 -13.66
N ARG A 24 -3.94 -2.21 -14.06
CA ARG A 24 -3.47 -2.83 -15.32
C ARG A 24 -3.76 -1.96 -16.54
N TYR A 25 -4.99 -1.46 -16.65
CA TYR A 25 -5.39 -0.57 -17.74
C TYR A 25 -4.55 0.71 -17.81
N PHE A 26 -4.28 1.37 -16.67
CA PHE A 26 -3.44 2.56 -16.66
C PHE A 26 -2.00 2.27 -17.08
N ILE A 27 -1.44 1.15 -16.63
CA ILE A 27 -0.10 0.70 -17.03
C ILE A 27 -0.04 0.48 -18.55
N GLU A 28 -1.02 -0.24 -19.11
CA GLU A 28 -1.12 -0.53 -20.55
C GLU A 28 -1.27 0.75 -21.40
N MET A 29 -2.01 1.73 -20.88
CA MET A 29 -2.17 3.06 -21.51
C MET A 29 -0.95 3.98 -21.34
N GLY A 30 0.14 3.50 -20.75
CA GLY A 30 1.35 4.30 -20.48
C GLY A 30 1.15 5.39 -19.44
N LYS A 31 0.08 5.33 -18.63
CA LYS A 31 -0.22 6.27 -17.55
C LYS A 31 0.57 5.88 -16.31
N LYS A 32 1.82 6.36 -16.24
CA LYS A 32 2.74 6.11 -15.13
C LYS A 32 3.20 7.44 -14.50
N PRO A 33 3.59 7.46 -13.21
CA PRO A 33 3.56 6.33 -12.25
C PRO A 33 2.15 6.03 -11.72
N VAL A 34 1.91 4.77 -11.33
CA VAL A 34 0.68 4.34 -10.64
C VAL A 34 1.03 3.87 -9.24
N LEU A 35 0.42 4.46 -8.22
CA LEU A 35 0.49 3.98 -6.85
C LEU A 35 -0.83 3.24 -6.53
N ALA A 36 -0.74 1.92 -6.37
CA ALA A 36 -1.82 1.09 -5.89
C ALA A 36 -1.81 1.07 -4.36
N VAL A 37 -2.93 1.41 -3.73
CA VAL A 37 -3.06 1.35 -2.26
C VAL A 37 -4.12 0.32 -1.90
N ASP A 38 -3.72 -0.75 -1.22
CA ASP A 38 -4.66 -1.72 -0.66
C ASP A 38 -5.13 -1.24 0.71
N GLY A 39 -6.35 -0.72 0.76
CA GLY A 39 -7.02 -0.29 1.98
C GLY A 39 -7.70 -1.42 2.76
N ASP A 40 -7.69 -2.66 2.25
CA ASP A 40 -8.40 -3.78 2.86
C ASP A 40 -7.50 -4.50 3.89
N PRO A 41 -8.00 -4.75 5.12
CA PRO A 41 -7.32 -5.60 6.10
C PRO A 41 -6.89 -6.98 5.55
N ASN A 42 -7.62 -7.52 4.57
CA ASN A 42 -7.36 -8.83 3.98
C ASN A 42 -6.26 -8.83 2.91
N SER A 43 -5.66 -7.68 2.57
CA SER A 43 -4.47 -7.57 1.69
C SER A 43 -4.61 -8.31 0.34
N SER A 44 -5.69 -8.06 -0.39
CA SER A 44 -6.05 -8.85 -1.59
C SER A 44 -5.65 -8.23 -2.93
N LEU A 45 -5.32 -6.94 -2.96
CA LEU A 45 -4.99 -6.23 -4.21
C LEU A 45 -3.65 -6.67 -4.79
N GLY A 46 -2.63 -6.83 -3.92
CA GLY A 46 -1.31 -7.28 -4.33
C GLY A 46 -1.36 -8.61 -5.07
N ALA A 47 -2.01 -9.61 -4.47
CA ALA A 47 -2.16 -10.94 -5.06
C ALA A 47 -2.81 -10.89 -6.47
N LEU A 48 -3.84 -10.05 -6.67
CA LEU A 48 -4.48 -9.87 -7.99
C LEU A 48 -3.56 -9.17 -9.01
N LEU A 49 -2.61 -8.37 -8.55
CA LEU A 49 -1.58 -7.73 -9.36
C LEU A 49 -0.32 -8.59 -9.53
N GLY A 50 -0.28 -9.79 -8.93
CA GLY A 50 0.85 -10.70 -9.00
C GLY A 50 2.02 -10.29 -8.10
N MET A 51 1.73 -9.63 -6.98
CA MET A 51 2.71 -9.12 -6.03
C MET A 51 2.29 -9.47 -4.60
N GLU A 52 3.15 -10.17 -3.87
CA GLU A 52 2.91 -10.45 -2.44
C GLU A 52 3.58 -9.36 -1.59
N PRO A 53 2.83 -8.63 -0.75
CA PRO A 53 3.39 -7.58 0.10
C PRO A 53 4.29 -8.21 1.18
N GLU A 54 5.56 -7.80 1.19
CA GLU A 54 6.55 -8.28 2.17
C GLU A 54 6.31 -7.68 3.56
N ARG A 55 5.84 -6.44 3.62
CA ARG A 55 5.62 -5.69 4.85
C ARG A 55 4.41 -4.76 4.69
N LYS A 56 3.62 -4.58 5.74
CA LYS A 56 2.32 -3.91 5.71
C LYS A 56 2.30 -2.74 6.70
N ILE A 57 1.38 -1.80 6.52
CA ILE A 57 1.20 -0.68 7.47
C ILE A 57 0.81 -1.20 8.86
N GLY A 58 0.06 -2.31 8.92
CA GLY A 58 -0.25 -2.98 10.17
C GLY A 58 0.98 -3.31 11.01
N ASP A 59 2.03 -3.85 10.38
CA ASP A 59 3.30 -4.20 11.03
C ASP A 59 4.03 -2.94 11.55
N LEU A 60 4.07 -1.88 10.73
CA LEU A 60 4.66 -0.60 11.14
C LEU A 60 3.98 0.00 12.37
N ARG A 61 2.66 -0.13 12.46
CA ARG A 61 1.91 0.37 13.60
C ARG A 61 2.36 -0.32 14.90
N GLU A 62 2.68 -1.61 14.85
CA GLU A 62 3.18 -2.34 16.02
C GLU A 62 4.59 -1.85 16.39
N GLU A 63 5.48 -1.71 15.40
CA GLU A 63 6.85 -1.25 15.61
C GLU A 63 6.93 0.16 16.20
N VAL A 64 6.12 1.11 15.72
CA VAL A 64 6.07 2.51 16.21
C VAL A 64 5.57 2.59 17.67
N ASN A 65 4.74 1.64 18.08
CA ASN A 65 4.20 1.61 19.43
C ASN A 65 5.18 1.05 20.45
N ASP A 66 6.22 0.32 20.02
CA ASP A 66 7.29 -0.15 20.89
C ASP A 66 8.38 0.94 21.06
N PRO A 67 8.56 1.51 22.27
CA PRO A 67 9.60 2.51 22.52
C PRO A 67 11.02 2.01 22.27
N ALA A 68 11.26 0.70 22.32
CA ALA A 68 12.58 0.12 22.06
C ALA A 68 13.00 0.28 20.59
N ASN A 69 12.06 0.40 19.66
CA ASN A 69 12.32 0.56 18.23
C ASN A 69 12.57 2.02 17.82
N ILE A 70 12.47 2.97 18.75
CA ILE A 70 12.64 4.39 18.46
C ILE A 70 13.98 4.87 19.03
N PRO A 71 14.97 5.19 18.19
CA PRO A 71 16.25 5.70 18.65
C PRO A 71 16.09 7.00 19.44
N SER A 72 16.86 7.12 20.53
CA SER A 72 16.88 8.33 21.35
C SER A 72 17.28 9.56 20.52
N GLY A 73 16.55 10.66 20.70
CA GLY A 73 16.78 11.91 19.97
C GLY A 73 16.19 11.96 18.55
N VAL A 74 15.56 10.87 18.06
CA VAL A 74 14.87 10.88 16.77
C VAL A 74 13.36 11.06 16.98
N PRO A 75 12.73 12.07 16.33
CA PRO A 75 11.27 12.22 16.37
C PRO A 75 10.56 11.01 15.78
N LYS A 76 9.52 10.51 16.46
CA LYS A 76 8.71 9.37 15.99
C LYS A 76 8.17 9.57 14.57
N THR A 77 7.76 10.79 14.22
CA THR A 77 7.25 11.14 12.90
C THR A 77 8.27 10.87 11.79
N ARG A 78 9.54 11.18 12.04
CA ARG A 78 10.62 10.92 11.07
C ARG A 78 10.87 9.43 10.87
N MET A 79 10.79 8.63 11.94
CA MET A 79 10.90 7.17 11.83
C MET A 79 9.73 6.57 11.04
N LEU A 80 8.51 7.03 11.33
CA LEU A 80 7.32 6.61 10.60
C LEU A 80 7.40 6.96 9.11
N GLU A 81 7.89 8.15 8.75
CA GLU A 81 8.14 8.52 7.36
C GLU A 81 9.17 7.59 6.69
N THR A 82 10.30 7.30 7.36
CA THR A 82 11.31 6.38 6.83
C THR A 82 10.71 4.99 6.57
N TRP A 83 10.04 4.42 7.56
CA TRP A 83 9.43 3.11 7.43
C TRP A 83 8.29 3.05 6.41
N LEU A 84 7.48 4.10 6.30
CA LEU A 84 6.46 4.18 5.26
C LEU A 84 7.06 4.13 3.85
N ASN A 85 8.20 4.79 3.63
CA ASN A 85 8.90 4.73 2.35
C ASN A 85 9.48 3.33 2.10
N GLU A 86 9.95 2.64 3.13
CA GLU A 86 10.51 1.28 3.01
C GLU A 86 9.47 0.21 2.67
N ILE A 87 8.22 0.36 3.11
CA ILE A 87 7.18 -0.65 2.86
C ILE A 87 6.48 -0.49 1.50
N ILE A 88 6.77 0.59 0.76
CA ILE A 88 6.27 0.73 -0.61
C ILE A 88 7.01 -0.29 -1.48
N GLN A 89 6.28 -1.22 -2.05
CA GLN A 89 6.85 -2.27 -2.90
C GLN A 89 6.81 -1.82 -4.35
N GLU A 90 7.99 -1.63 -4.95
CA GLU A 90 8.11 -1.27 -6.37
C GLU A 90 7.82 -2.47 -7.27
N GLY A 91 6.95 -2.26 -8.25
CA GLY A 91 6.50 -3.28 -9.19
C GLY A 91 6.79 -2.95 -10.64
N ARG A 92 6.34 -3.84 -11.54
CA ARG A 92 6.46 -3.61 -12.99
C ARG A 92 5.40 -2.61 -13.46
N GLY A 93 5.69 -1.33 -13.29
CA GLY A 93 4.89 -0.21 -13.80
C GLY A 93 3.86 0.36 -12.81
N PHE A 94 3.81 -0.17 -11.60
CA PHE A 94 3.07 0.37 -10.46
C PHE A 94 3.84 0.10 -9.17
N ASP A 95 3.59 0.89 -8.15
CA ASP A 95 4.05 0.65 -6.78
C ASP A 95 2.86 0.25 -5.92
N LEU A 96 3.10 -0.57 -4.89
CA LEU A 96 2.06 -1.08 -4.00
C LEU A 96 2.33 -0.65 -2.55
N LEU A 97 1.32 -0.05 -1.94
CA LEU A 97 1.25 0.17 -0.50
C LEU A 97 0.11 -0.65 0.08
N THR A 98 0.41 -1.55 1.01
CA THR A 98 -0.61 -2.44 1.60
C THR A 98 -0.86 -2.07 3.06
N MET A 99 -2.12 -1.80 3.41
CA MET A 99 -2.52 -1.57 4.80
C MET A 99 -2.40 -2.86 5.61
N GLY A 100 -3.19 -3.87 5.23
CA GLY A 100 -3.27 -5.17 5.88
C GLY A 100 -3.52 -5.13 7.40
N ARG A 101 -3.56 -6.30 8.03
CA ARG A 101 -3.42 -6.41 9.49
C ARG A 101 -2.02 -6.90 9.81
N GLY A 102 -1.41 -6.24 10.80
CA GLY A 102 -0.54 -6.84 11.81
C GLY A 102 -1.47 -7.24 12.95
#